data_AF-A0A439P526-F1
#
_entry.id   AF-A0A439P526-F1
#
_cell.length_a   1.000
_cell.length_b   1.000
_cell.length_c   1.000
_cell.angle_alpha   90.00
_cell.angle_beta   90.00
_cell.angle_gamma   90.00
#
_symmetry.space_group_name_H-M   'P 1'
#
loop_
_entity.id
_entity.type
_entity.pdbx_description
1 polymer ?
#
loop_
_entity_poly.entity_id
_entity_poly.type
_entity_poly.pdbx_seq_one_letter_code
_entity_poly.pdbx_strand_id
1 'polypeptide(L)' 'MTSPTGDCAPIDDRYVTEQPDGYHINLPAGAHPRLKAHGYSGIVPYSDRRQPIDNSYHICLSNEGAHRFCFFPKPGAV' A
#
# COMPACT_ATOMS: atom_id res chain seq x y z
N MET A 1 17.00 10.91 -11.14
CA MET A 1 15.61 10.46 -10.85
C MET A 1 15.52 10.24 -9.35
N THR A 2 15.21 11.29 -8.60
CA THR A 2 15.14 11.24 -7.13
C THR A 2 13.79 10.63 -6.77
N SER A 3 13.75 9.32 -6.51
CA SER A 3 12.58 8.68 -5.91
C SER A 3 12.17 9.48 -4.67
N PRO A 4 10.89 9.88 -4.53
CA PRO A 4 10.45 10.46 -3.27
C PRO A 4 10.72 9.44 -2.16
N THR A 5 11.17 9.94 -1.02
CA THR A 5 11.68 9.22 0.17
C THR A 5 10.63 8.37 0.91
N GLY A 6 9.72 7.73 0.17
CA GLY A 6 8.82 6.71 0.69
C GLY A 6 9.53 5.36 0.83
N ASP A 7 9.17 4.62 1.88
CA ASP A 7 9.59 3.23 2.03
C ASP A 7 8.52 2.33 1.43
N CYS A 8 8.95 1.39 0.58
CA CYS A 8 8.10 0.41 -0.07
C CYS A 8 8.28 -0.92 0.65
N ALA A 9 7.28 -1.34 1.41
CA ALA A 9 7.35 -2.58 2.17
C ALA A 9 6.09 -3.44 1.94
N PRO A 10 6.22 -4.76 2.15
CA PRO A 10 5.07 -5.65 2.06
C PRO A 10 4.07 -5.35 3.17
N ILE A 11 2.79 -5.54 2.87
CA ILE A 11 1.68 -5.48 3.82
C ILE A 11 0.88 -6.78 3.77
N ASP A 12 0.28 -7.14 4.89
CA ASP A 12 -0.50 -8.36 5.05
C ASP A 12 -1.84 -8.27 4.29
N ASP A 13 -2.24 -9.37 3.66
CA ASP A 13 -3.47 -9.52 2.90
C ASP A 13 -4.71 -9.09 3.68
N ARG A 14 -4.73 -9.28 5.01
CA ARG A 14 -5.86 -8.90 5.86
C ARG A 14 -6.17 -7.40 5.84
N TYR A 15 -5.22 -6.57 5.41
CA TYR A 15 -5.33 -5.12 5.34
C TYR A 15 -5.79 -4.61 3.97
N VAL A 16 -6.01 -5.51 3.00
CA VAL A 16 -6.44 -5.18 1.65
C VAL A 16 -7.75 -5.88 1.34
N THR A 17 -8.78 -5.08 1.04
CA THR A 17 -10.07 -5.58 0.58
C THR A 17 -10.31 -5.10 -0.84
N GLU A 18 -10.50 -6.03 -1.77
CA GLU A 18 -10.84 -5.70 -3.16
C GLU A 18 -12.33 -5.39 -3.25
N GLN A 19 -12.66 -4.23 -3.84
CA GLN A 19 -14.02 -3.74 -4.04
C GLN A 19 -14.22 -3.28 -5.48
N PRO A 20 -15.46 -2.99 -5.93
CA PRO A 20 -15.71 -2.58 -7.31
C PRO A 20 -14.93 -1.33 -7.75
N ASP A 21 -14.54 -0.45 -6.83
CA ASP A 21 -13.82 0.80 -7.09
C ASP A 21 -12.29 0.72 -6.86
N GLY A 22 -11.79 -0.42 -6.38
CA GLY A 22 -10.35 -0.65 -6.23
C GLY A 22 -9.96 -1.43 -4.98
N TYR A 23 -8.69 -1.28 -4.59
CA TYR A 23 -8.15 -1.86 -3.38
C TYR A 23 -8.38 -0.92 -2.20
N HIS A 24 -9.16 -1.36 -1.23
CA HIS A 24 -9.35 -0.66 0.03
C HIS A 24 -8.27 -1.11 1.01
N ILE A 25 -7.40 -0.20 1.38
CA ILE A 25 -6.25 -0.47 2.24
C ILE A 25 -6.54 0.13 3.61
N ASN A 26 -6.41 -0.68 4.66
CA ASN A 26 -6.55 -0.23 6.04
C ASN A 26 -5.43 -0.81 6.92
N LEU A 27 -4.39 -0.01 7.14
CA LEU A 27 -3.19 -0.37 7.89
C LEU A 27 -3.24 0.29 9.28
N PRO A 28 -3.24 -0.48 10.37
CA PRO A 28 -3.05 0.09 11.70
C PRO A 28 -1.60 0.59 11.89
N ALA A 29 -1.38 1.37 12.95
CA ALA A 29 -0.02 1.69 13.38
C ALA A 29 0.78 0.41 13.64
N GLY A 30 2.02 0.37 13.16
CA GLY A 30 2.92 -0.78 13.21
C GLY A 30 2.81 -1.73 12.01
N ALA A 31 1.73 -1.68 11.22
CA ALA A 31 1.55 -2.59 10.07
C ALA A 31 2.45 -2.28 8.87
N HIS A 32 3.14 -1.13 8.88
CA HIS A 32 4.12 -0.75 7.88
C HIS A 32 5.31 -0.05 8.58
N PRO A 33 6.56 -0.19 8.11
CA PRO A 33 7.72 0.43 8.76
C PRO A 33 7.62 1.95 8.97
N ARG A 34 6.85 2.63 8.12
CA ARG A 34 6.57 4.08 8.16
C ARG A 34 5.38 4.51 9.01
N LEU A 35 4.61 3.58 9.58
CA LEU A 35 3.43 3.87 10.39
C LEU A 35 3.76 3.60 11.86
N LYS A 36 4.45 4.50 12.56
CA LYS A 36 4.86 4.25 13.96
C LYS A 36 3.78 4.68 14.96
N ALA A 37 3.18 5.83 14.75
CA ALA A 37 2.19 6.43 15.64
C ALA A 37 0.77 6.39 15.05
N HIS A 38 0.65 6.45 13.72
CA HIS A 38 -0.64 6.50 13.05
C HIS A 38 -0.80 5.37 12.02
N GLY A 39 -2.05 5.00 11.73
CA GLY A 39 -2.40 4.11 10.63
C GLY A 39 -2.54 4.83 9.29
N TYR A 40 -2.75 4.05 8.23
CA TYR A 40 -3.07 4.54 6.89
C TYR A 40 -4.35 3.88 6.39
N SER A 41 -5.28 4.68 5.89
CA SER A 41 -6.48 4.18 5.21
C SER A 41 -6.67 4.90 3.88
N GLY A 42 -6.97 4.16 2.82
CA GLY A 42 -7.21 4.75 1.51
C GLY A 42 -7.69 3.75 0.46
N ILE A 43 -8.18 4.28 -0.65
CA ILE A 43 -8.61 3.49 -1.80
C ILE A 43 -7.58 3.69 -2.92
N VAL A 44 -7.16 2.58 -3.53
CA VAL A 44 -6.33 2.57 -4.72
C VAL A 44 -7.16 2.09 -5.90
N PRO A 45 -7.50 2.98 -6.85
CA PRO A 45 -8.18 2.56 -8.08
C PRO A 45 -7.37 1.50 -8.82
N TYR A 46 -8.05 0.55 -9.47
CA TYR A 46 -7.36 -0.49 -10.26
C TYR A 46 -6.47 0.09 -11.36
N SER A 47 -6.80 1.27 -11.90
CA SER A 47 -5.98 1.99 -12.90
C SER A 47 -4.63 2.48 -12.37
N ASP A 48 -4.53 2.69 -11.05
CA ASP A 48 -3.39 3.34 -10.41
C ASP A 48 -2.40 2.32 -9.82
N ARG A 49 -2.72 1.03 -9.93
CA ARG A 49 -1.85 -0.04 -9.43
C ARG A 49 -0.60 -0.19 -10.31
N ARG A 50 0.50 -0.57 -9.67
CA ARG A 50 1.73 -0.96 -10.37
C ARG A 50 1.73 -2.48 -10.63
N GLN A 51 2.69 -2.96 -11.41
CA GLN A 51 2.88 -4.41 -11.60
C GLN A 51 3.34 -5.06 -10.30
N PRO A 52 2.95 -6.31 -9.98
CA PRO A 52 3.43 -7.01 -8.79
C PRO A 52 4.96 -7.05 -8.68
N ILE A 53 5.48 -6.93 -7.46
CA ILE A 53 6.91 -7.07 -7.16
C ILE A 53 7.23 -8.54 -6.84
N ASP A 54 6.48 -9.12 -5.91
CA ASP A 54 6.57 -10.50 -5.45
C ASP A 54 5.17 -11.01 -5.05
N ASN A 55 5.10 -12.11 -4.30
CA ASN A 55 3.84 -12.76 -3.91
C ASN A 55 3.06 -12.02 -2.79
N SER A 56 3.39 -10.77 -2.49
CA SER A 56 2.77 -9.96 -1.44
C SER A 56 2.24 -8.64 -2.00
N TYR A 57 1.30 -8.02 -1.28
CA TYR A 57 0.96 -6.62 -1.49
C TYR A 57 2.09 -5.73 -0.99
N HIS A 58 2.45 -4.68 -1.74
CA HIS A 58 3.39 -3.66 -1.28
C HIS A 58 2.77 -2.27 -1.38
N ILE A 59 3.09 -1.41 -0.43
CA ILE A 59 2.71 0.01 -0.47
C ILE A 59 3.92 0.87 -0.19
N CYS A 60 4.07 1.98 -0.93
CA CYS A 60 5.09 2.97 -0.63
C CYS A 60 4.45 4.15 0.10
N LEU A 61 4.85 4.38 1.34
CA LEU A 61 4.31 5.44 2.18
C LEU A 61 5.37 6.46 2.59
N SER A 62 4.98 7.72 2.72
CA SER A 62 5.77 8.71 3.46
C SER A 62 5.78 8.38 4.95
N ASN A 63 6.62 9.11 5.71
CA ASN A 63 6.59 9.01 7.17
C ASN A 63 5.17 9.26 7.73
N GLU A 64 4.76 8.42 8.67
CA GLU A 64 3.43 8.38 9.28
C GLU A 64 2.26 8.36 8.28
N GLY A 65 2.48 7.80 7.08
CA GLY A 65 1.40 7.54 6.13
C GLY A 65 0.74 8.79 5.53
N ALA A 66 1.33 9.97 5.70
CA ALA A 66 0.75 11.23 5.20
C ALA A 66 0.48 11.19 3.68
N HIS A 67 1.29 10.47 2.91
CA HIS A 67 1.12 10.29 1.48
C HIS A 67 1.41 8.85 1.07
N ARG A 68 0.58 8.32 0.15
CA ARG A 68 0.86 7.09 -0.61
C ARG A 68 1.49 7.46 -1.94
N PHE A 69 2.65 6.89 -2.24
CA PHE A 69 3.35 7.09 -3.51
C PHE A 69 3.01 6.02 -4.55
N CYS A 70 3.00 4.75 -4.14
CA CYS A 70 2.75 3.61 -5.02
C CYS A 70 2.01 2.50 -4.27
N PHE A 71 1.37 1.62 -5.03
CA PHE A 71 0.80 0.38 -4.55
C PHE A 71 1.04 -0.72 -5.59
N PHE A 72 1.48 -1.89 -5.12
CA PHE A 72 1.78 -3.06 -5.93
C PHE A 72 0.89 -4.21 -5.42
N PRO A 73 -0.02 -4.74 -6.24
CA PRO A 73 -0.84 -5.87 -5.87
C PRO A 73 -0.03 -7.15 -5.84
N LYS A 74 -0.50 -8.17 -5.12
CA LYS A 74 0.04 -9.54 -5.27
C LYS A 74 -0.43 -10.15 -6.61
N PRO A 75 0.30 -11.13 -7.17
CA PRO A 75 -0.13 -11.86 -8.36
C PRO A 75 -1.52 -12.49 -8.18
N GLY A 76 -2.37 -12.37 -9.20
CA GLY A 76 -3.74 -12.90 -9.18
C GLY A 76 -4.76 -12.06 -8.42
N ALA A 77 -4.36 -10.95 -7.81
CA ALA A 77 -5.30 -9.90 -7.40
C ALA A 77 -5.93 -9.24 -8.64
N VAL A 78 -7.15 -8.73 -8.50
CA VAL A 78 -8.15 -8.45 -9.54
C VAL A 78 -7.66 -7.53 -10.66
#